data_AF-A0A2D5ZNE9-F1
#
_entry.id   AF-A0A2D5ZNE9-F1
#
_cell.length_a   1.000
_cell.length_b   1.000
_cell.length_c   1.000
_cell.angle_alpha   90.00
_cell.angle_beta   90.00
_cell.angle_gamma   90.00
#
_symmetry.space_group_name_H-M   'P 1'
#
loop_
_entity.id
_entity.type
_entity.pdbx_description
1 polymer ?
#
loop_
_entity_poly.entity_id
_entity_poly.type
_entity_poly.pdbx_seq_one_letter_code
_entity_poly.pdbx_strand_id
1 'polypeptide(L)'
;MLVAIPTEAPGGLDATISEHFGHSETYTLVQVEGESTGEITVIPNEGHAKGGCMAPVSFLREQGVEALVAGGMGGRPLAGFQEAGVSVFSHEKMGTVAKAIEAFIAGELREFGPADACSSGCSGDESDPHHHGHAPIERVPIEGPADVRDDRVVTLDYVLRDPATGETLEVSEGRGPMRFLYGRGQIVAGLERALAGLSTGDRIRVAVPPEDGFGPRDPKRVIEVPRQNLPDDVEPGMVMAMRSPKGPTPVVVLSLDDDTARLDANHPYAGKELDFEVTVVDVQAAVVEELEAGRVLG
;
A
#
# COMPACT_ATOMS: atom_id res chain seq x y z
N MET A 1 -2.27 23.29 26.64
CA MET A 1 -2.22 22.66 25.31
C MET A 1 -1.89 21.20 25.45
N LEU A 2 -2.43 20.34 24.60
CA LEU A 2 -2.12 18.91 24.63
C LEU A 2 -1.01 18.58 23.63
N VAL A 3 0.11 18.07 24.13
CA VAL A 3 1.29 17.73 23.33
C VAL A 3 1.39 16.22 23.22
N ALA A 4 1.47 15.69 22.00
CA ALA A 4 1.71 14.28 21.75
C ALA A 4 3.19 14.03 21.47
N ILE A 5 3.72 12.93 22.00
CA ILE A 5 5.04 12.40 21.67
C ILE A 5 4.89 10.91 21.31
N PRO A 6 5.37 10.46 20.14
CA PRO A 6 5.44 9.03 19.82
C PRO A 6 6.50 8.38 20.71
N THR A 7 6.12 7.33 21.43
CA THR A 7 6.96 6.68 22.46
C THR A 7 6.94 5.17 22.35
N GLU A 8 8.03 4.56 22.75
CA GLU A 8 8.08 3.11 22.99
C GLU A 8 7.26 2.75 24.25
N ALA A 9 6.68 1.55 24.30
CA ALA A 9 5.98 1.10 25.50
C ALA A 9 6.96 1.06 26.71
N PRO A 10 6.50 1.42 27.93
CA PRO A 10 5.10 1.63 28.33
C PRO A 10 4.58 3.07 28.17
N GLY A 11 5.32 3.96 27.49
CA GLY A 11 5.03 5.40 27.45
C GLY A 11 5.29 6.12 28.78
N GLY A 12 4.95 7.40 28.85
CA GLY A 12 5.15 8.27 30.02
C GLY A 12 6.41 9.14 29.93
N LEU A 13 6.66 9.95 30.97
CA LEU A 13 7.73 10.97 30.96
C LEU A 13 9.15 10.40 30.83
N ASP A 14 9.39 9.22 31.40
CA ASP A 14 10.68 8.56 31.33
C ASP A 14 10.87 7.71 30.07
N ALA A 15 9.84 7.60 29.22
CA ALA A 15 9.89 6.78 28.03
C ALA A 15 10.82 7.36 26.98
N THR A 16 11.43 6.45 26.21
CA THR A 16 12.22 6.79 25.04
C THR A 16 11.29 7.26 23.93
N ILE A 17 11.66 8.36 23.28
CA ILE A 17 10.93 8.90 22.13
C ILE A 17 11.25 8.05 20.91
N SER A 18 10.20 7.66 20.18
CA SER A 18 10.33 6.89 18.96
C SER A 18 10.79 7.79 17.80
N GLU A 19 11.83 7.36 17.08
CA GLU A 19 12.36 8.12 15.94
C GLU A 19 11.43 8.09 14.71
N HIS A 20 10.47 7.15 14.67
CA HIS A 20 9.55 6.95 13.56
C HIS A 20 8.10 7.09 14.00
N PHE A 21 7.47 8.22 13.64
CA PHE A 21 6.07 8.53 13.98
C PHE A 21 5.07 7.39 13.65
N GLY A 22 5.28 6.67 12.54
CA GLY A 22 4.42 5.57 12.12
C GLY A 22 4.63 4.25 12.87
N HIS A 23 5.79 4.03 13.48
CA HIS A 23 6.15 2.73 14.08
C HIS A 23 6.19 2.74 15.61
N SER A 24 5.91 3.89 16.24
CA SER A 24 5.79 3.95 17.70
C SER A 24 4.69 3.04 18.25
N GLU A 25 4.95 2.38 19.38
CA GLU A 25 3.96 1.52 20.04
C GLU A 25 2.85 2.32 20.72
N THR A 26 3.19 3.50 21.24
CA THR A 26 2.28 4.36 22.02
C THR A 26 2.47 5.83 21.67
N TYR A 27 1.47 6.64 22.00
CA TYR A 27 1.64 8.08 22.14
C TYR A 27 1.56 8.45 23.61
N THR A 28 2.56 9.17 24.09
CA THR A 28 2.50 9.86 25.38
C THR A 28 1.93 11.24 25.15
N LEU A 29 0.73 11.48 25.67
CA LEU A 29 0.08 12.78 25.67
C LEU A 29 0.41 13.48 26.98
N VAL A 30 0.90 14.71 26.89
CA VAL A 30 1.25 15.54 28.04
C VAL A 30 0.44 16.83 27.95
N GLN A 31 -0.36 17.09 28.97
CA GLN A 31 -1.00 18.39 29.15
C GLN A 31 0.08 19.39 29.56
N VAL A 32 0.25 20.47 28.79
CA VAL A 32 1.19 21.56 29.10
C VAL A 32 0.40 22.82 29.45
N GLU A 33 0.66 23.35 30.65
CA GLU A 33 0.03 24.55 31.21
C GLU A 33 1.11 25.57 31.58
N GLY A 34 1.38 26.50 30.67
CA GLY A 34 2.45 27.49 30.84
C GLY A 34 3.82 26.81 30.95
N GLU A 35 4.48 26.97 32.08
CA GLU A 35 5.81 26.40 32.36
C GLU A 35 5.74 25.02 33.06
N SER A 36 4.55 24.44 33.21
CA SER A 36 4.34 23.20 33.96
C SER A 36 3.63 22.12 33.15
N THR A 37 3.91 20.86 33.50
CA THR A 37 3.22 19.69 32.96
C THR A 37 2.08 19.28 33.90
N GLY A 38 0.95 18.90 33.31
CA GLY A 38 -0.24 18.43 33.99
C GLY A 38 -0.43 16.92 33.82
N GLU A 39 -1.64 16.51 33.44
CA GLU A 39 -1.96 15.10 33.22
C GLU A 39 -1.12 14.48 32.09
N ILE A 40 -0.67 13.26 32.33
CA ILE A 40 0.08 12.44 31.36
C ILE A 40 -0.74 11.20 31.07
N THR A 41 -1.11 11.04 29.80
CA THR A 41 -1.93 9.93 29.34
C THR A 41 -1.15 9.16 28.28
N VAL A 42 -1.05 7.84 28.43
CA VAL A 42 -0.47 6.98 27.41
C VAL A 42 -1.59 6.30 26.64
N ILE A 43 -1.58 6.44 25.32
CA ILE A 43 -2.54 5.78 24.42
C ILE A 43 -1.80 4.84 23.45
N PRO A 44 -2.38 3.68 23.10
CA PRO A 44 -1.80 2.81 22.10
C PRO A 44 -1.88 3.45 20.71
N ASN A 45 -0.87 3.20 19.87
CA ASN A 45 -0.89 3.61 18.47
C ASN A 45 -1.71 2.61 17.63
N GLU A 46 -3.04 2.77 17.62
CA GLU A 46 -3.94 1.90 16.83
C GLU A 46 -4.13 2.39 15.39
N GLY A 47 -3.65 3.61 15.06
CA GLY A 47 -3.94 4.29 13.80
C GLY A 47 -3.36 3.56 12.58
N HIS A 48 -2.18 2.95 12.68
CA HIS A 48 -1.52 2.40 11.49
C HIS A 48 -2.21 1.15 10.91
N ALA A 49 -2.82 0.33 11.75
CA ALA A 49 -3.35 -0.99 11.35
C ALA A 49 -4.62 -0.93 10.48
N LYS A 50 -5.33 0.22 10.42
CA LYS A 50 -6.66 0.30 9.79
C LYS A 50 -6.86 1.42 8.76
N GLY A 51 -5.91 2.35 8.56
CA GLY A 51 -6.16 3.51 7.67
C GLY A 51 -4.94 4.20 7.08
N GLY A 52 -3.77 3.54 7.04
CA GLY A 52 -2.56 4.09 6.41
C GLY A 52 -2.03 5.35 7.11
N CYS A 53 -1.19 6.13 6.42
CA CYS A 53 -0.42 7.23 7.00
C CYS A 53 -1.26 8.36 7.64
N MET A 54 -2.54 8.48 7.30
CA MET A 54 -3.44 9.54 7.79
C MET A 54 -4.26 9.14 9.03
N ALA A 55 -4.30 7.85 9.36
CA ALA A 55 -5.07 7.38 10.49
C ALA A 55 -4.48 7.84 11.85
N PRO A 56 -3.15 7.85 12.06
CA PRO A 56 -2.57 8.47 13.24
C PRO A 56 -2.87 9.98 13.37
N VAL A 57 -2.91 10.70 12.25
CA VAL A 57 -3.25 12.14 12.21
C VAL A 57 -4.68 12.36 12.70
N SER A 58 -5.62 11.59 12.16
CA SER A 58 -7.04 11.68 12.53
C SER A 58 -7.26 11.30 13.99
N PHE A 59 -6.58 10.23 14.44
CA PHE A 59 -6.68 9.73 15.81
C PHE A 59 -6.17 10.74 16.85
N LEU A 60 -4.98 11.33 16.66
CA LEU A 60 -4.44 12.31 17.59
C LEU A 60 -5.27 13.60 17.63
N ARG A 61 -5.86 14.00 16.48
CA ARG A 61 -6.80 15.12 16.44
C ARG A 61 -8.06 14.85 17.27
N GLU A 62 -8.61 13.64 17.21
CA GLU A 62 -9.77 13.26 18.02
C GLU A 62 -9.48 13.29 19.53
N GLN A 63 -8.21 13.10 19.92
CA GLN A 63 -7.77 13.27 21.31
C GLN A 63 -7.56 14.76 21.70
N GLY A 64 -7.68 15.69 20.75
CA GLY A 64 -7.50 17.12 20.99
C GLY A 64 -6.04 17.57 21.06
N VAL A 65 -5.13 16.83 20.42
CA VAL A 65 -3.71 17.20 20.35
C VAL A 65 -3.53 18.47 19.53
N GLU A 66 -2.78 19.43 20.09
CA GLU A 66 -2.50 20.74 19.47
C GLU A 66 -1.04 20.86 19.00
N ALA A 67 -0.13 20.07 19.59
CA ALA A 67 1.25 19.99 19.13
C ALA A 67 1.77 18.56 19.15
N LEU A 68 2.68 18.26 18.24
CA LEU A 68 3.34 16.96 18.11
C LEU A 68 4.85 17.15 18.11
N VAL A 69 5.56 16.43 18.97
CA VAL A 69 7.03 16.43 19.01
C VAL A 69 7.53 15.09 18.47
N ALA A 70 8.24 15.08 17.34
CA ALA A 70 8.68 13.84 16.67
C ALA A 70 10.12 13.95 16.12
N GLY A 71 10.81 12.82 16.03
CA GLY A 71 12.19 12.76 15.54
C GLY A 71 12.27 12.83 14.01
N GLY A 72 11.32 12.17 13.35
CA GLY A 72 11.17 12.18 11.90
C GLY A 72 9.74 11.84 11.48
N MET A 73 9.32 12.40 10.35
CA MET A 73 7.97 12.22 9.82
C MET A 73 7.98 12.22 8.30
N GLY A 74 7.15 11.35 7.70
CA GLY A 74 6.90 11.39 6.26
C GLY A 74 6.14 12.66 5.86
N GLY A 75 6.31 13.11 4.62
CA GLY A 75 5.65 14.33 4.13
C GLY A 75 4.11 14.30 4.20
N ARG A 76 3.49 13.12 4.03
CA ARG A 76 2.03 12.95 4.08
C ARG A 76 1.44 13.20 5.48
N PRO A 77 1.92 12.54 6.57
CA PRO A 77 1.50 12.89 7.92
C PRO A 77 1.77 14.36 8.29
N LEU A 78 2.91 14.94 7.88
CA LEU A 78 3.26 16.33 8.18
C LEU A 78 2.22 17.30 7.61
N ALA A 79 1.89 17.14 6.32
CA ALA A 79 0.86 17.95 5.67
C ALA A 79 -0.50 17.80 6.37
N GLY A 80 -0.86 16.58 6.77
CA GLY A 80 -2.08 16.30 7.50
C GLY A 80 -2.18 17.01 8.85
N PHE A 81 -1.08 17.06 9.62
CA PHE A 81 -1.04 17.79 10.89
C PHE A 81 -1.12 19.30 10.70
N GLN A 82 -0.39 19.84 9.72
CA GLN A 82 -0.41 21.27 9.41
C GLN A 82 -1.81 21.74 8.96
N GLU A 83 -2.50 20.96 8.12
CA GLU A 83 -3.88 21.23 7.71
C GLU A 83 -4.85 21.13 8.90
N ALA A 84 -4.61 20.20 9.82
CA ALA A 84 -5.41 20.03 11.04
C ALA A 84 -5.13 21.11 12.11
N GLY A 85 -4.17 22.02 11.87
CA GLY A 85 -3.79 23.05 12.83
C GLY A 85 -2.94 22.53 13.99
N VAL A 86 -2.31 21.37 13.84
CA VAL A 86 -1.38 20.79 14.82
C VAL A 86 0.05 21.21 14.47
N SER A 87 0.70 21.95 15.36
CA SER A 87 2.11 22.34 15.16
C SER A 87 3.03 21.16 15.40
N VAL A 88 3.95 20.90 14.47
CA VAL A 88 4.87 19.76 14.54
C VAL A 88 6.29 20.25 14.81
N PHE A 89 6.93 19.70 15.84
CA PHE A 89 8.25 20.09 16.30
C PHE A 89 9.23 18.92 16.20
N SER A 90 10.44 19.23 15.76
CA SER A 90 11.55 18.27 15.70
C SER A 90 12.29 18.23 17.02
N HIS A 91 12.55 17.02 17.52
CA HIS A 91 13.48 16.82 18.62
C HIS A 91 14.84 16.33 18.10
N GLU A 92 15.92 17.00 18.49
CA GLU A 92 17.28 16.51 18.20
C GLU A 92 17.73 15.57 19.32
N LYS A 93 17.39 14.27 19.19
CA LYS A 93 17.84 13.17 20.09
C LYS A 93 17.83 13.49 21.59
N MET A 94 16.71 14.05 22.06
CA MET A 94 16.50 14.44 23.47
C MET A 94 16.42 13.25 24.45
N GLY A 95 16.30 12.02 23.93
CA GLY A 95 16.32 10.78 24.70
C GLY A 95 14.97 10.43 25.33
N THR A 96 14.46 11.27 26.24
CA THR A 96 13.22 11.00 27.00
C THR A 96 12.13 12.04 26.75
N VAL A 97 10.87 11.66 26.97
CA VAL A 97 9.72 12.58 26.86
C VAL A 97 9.86 13.79 27.77
N ALA A 98 10.30 13.61 29.02
CA ALA A 98 10.50 14.70 29.96
C ALA A 98 11.40 15.80 29.39
N LYS A 99 12.54 15.41 28.80
CA LYS A 99 13.50 16.35 28.19
C LYS A 99 12.92 17.03 26.95
N ALA A 100 12.18 16.29 26.13
CA ALA A 100 11.53 16.90 24.97
C ALA A 100 10.44 17.90 25.37
N ILE A 101 9.68 17.61 26.43
CA ILE A 101 8.67 18.55 26.94
C ILE A 101 9.32 19.76 27.62
N GLU A 102 10.41 19.59 28.36
CA GLU A 102 11.19 20.71 28.92
C GLU A 102 11.69 21.63 27.79
N ALA A 103 12.31 21.06 26.75
CA ALA A 103 12.77 21.82 25.58
C ALA A 103 11.61 22.47 24.80
N PHE A 104 10.46 21.80 24.73
CA PHE A 104 9.25 22.34 24.11
C PHE A 104 8.73 23.55 24.88
N ILE A 105 8.60 23.44 26.21
CA ILE A 105 8.17 24.54 27.09
C ILE A 105 9.15 25.71 27.03
N ALA A 106 10.45 25.42 26.97
CA ALA A 106 11.50 26.43 26.83
C ALA A 106 11.55 27.10 25.45
N GLY A 107 10.79 26.61 24.46
CA GLY A 107 10.78 27.13 23.09
C GLY A 107 12.06 26.81 22.31
N GLU A 108 12.80 25.79 22.73
CA GLU A 108 14.07 25.37 22.13
C GLU A 108 13.89 24.41 20.95
N LEU A 109 12.70 23.82 20.81
CA LEU A 109 12.40 22.93 19.69
C LEU A 109 12.11 23.70 18.40
N ARG A 110 12.64 23.17 17.30
CA ARG A 110 12.43 23.72 15.96
C ARG A 110 11.14 23.18 15.36
N GLU A 111 10.31 24.04 14.79
CA GLU A 111 9.12 23.61 14.03
C GLU A 111 9.52 22.95 12.70
N PHE A 112 8.80 21.90 12.29
CA PHE A 112 8.99 21.22 11.02
C PHE A 112 8.53 22.11 9.86
N GLY A 113 9.43 22.35 8.90
CA GLY A 113 9.11 22.97 7.63
C GLY A 113 8.89 21.93 6.51
N PRO A 114 8.35 22.34 5.35
CA PRO A 114 8.21 21.47 4.18
C PRO A 114 9.54 20.85 3.69
N ALA A 115 10.67 21.48 4.02
CA ALA A 115 12.02 21.00 3.69
C ALA A 115 12.51 19.86 4.60
N ASP A 116 11.85 19.64 5.74
CA ASP A 116 12.21 18.64 6.75
C ASP A 116 11.38 17.35 6.62
N ALA A 117 10.32 17.37 5.81
CA ALA A 117 9.68 16.16 5.33
C ALA A 117 10.71 15.39 4.49
N CYS A 118 11.23 14.28 5.03
CA CYS A 118 12.23 13.46 4.36
C CYS A 118 11.87 13.22 2.89
N SER A 119 12.68 13.81 2.01
CA SER A 119 12.63 13.67 0.56
C SER A 119 13.90 12.98 0.07
N SER A 120 14.26 11.83 0.64
CA SER A 120 15.41 11.02 0.17
C SER A 120 15.34 9.61 0.77
N GLY A 121 15.58 8.60 -0.07
CA GLY A 121 15.55 7.19 0.32
C GLY A 121 16.70 6.70 1.21
N CYS A 122 16.47 5.47 1.71
CA CYS A 122 17.40 4.47 2.22
C CYS A 122 18.00 4.61 3.64
N SER A 123 17.63 3.64 4.50
CA SER A 123 18.41 2.85 5.49
C SER A 123 17.39 2.40 6.57
N GLY A 124 16.95 1.15 6.71
CA GLY A 124 17.71 -0.08 6.80
C GLY A 124 17.91 -0.46 8.26
N ASP A 125 16.90 -1.08 8.90
CA ASP A 125 17.10 -2.01 10.01
C ASP A 125 16.04 -3.14 9.98
N GLU A 126 16.52 -4.38 9.96
CA GLU A 126 15.84 -5.61 9.57
C GLU A 126 15.49 -6.47 10.80
N SER A 127 14.71 -5.96 11.74
CA SER A 127 14.37 -6.74 12.95
C SER A 127 12.89 -6.82 13.34
N ASP A 128 11.96 -6.38 12.48
CA ASP A 128 10.53 -6.62 12.66
C ASP A 128 10.07 -7.91 11.94
N PRO A 129 9.56 -8.94 12.65
CA PRO A 129 9.16 -10.21 12.06
C PRO A 129 7.82 -10.16 11.28
N HIS A 130 7.25 -8.98 11.03
CA HIS A 130 5.94 -8.86 10.35
C HIS A 130 5.93 -8.20 8.97
N HIS A 131 7.07 -7.93 8.34
CA HIS A 131 7.07 -7.60 6.91
C HIS A 131 7.06 -8.88 6.07
N HIS A 132 5.99 -9.13 5.32
CA HIS A 132 6.01 -10.15 4.27
C HIS A 132 7.02 -9.72 3.20
N GLY A 133 8.23 -10.25 3.32
CA GLY A 133 9.34 -10.03 2.41
C GLY A 133 9.04 -10.62 1.04
N HIS A 134 8.70 -9.76 0.10
CA HIS A 134 9.31 -9.90 -1.21
C HIS A 134 10.68 -9.25 -1.08
N ALA A 135 11.75 -10.01 -1.40
CA ALA A 135 13.10 -9.47 -1.41
C ALA A 135 13.11 -8.15 -2.19
N PRO A 136 13.67 -7.06 -1.65
CA PRO A 136 13.95 -5.87 -2.44
C PRO A 136 14.82 -6.34 -3.61
N ILE A 137 14.27 -6.28 -4.82
CA ILE A 137 15.12 -6.38 -6.00
C ILE A 137 15.98 -5.14 -5.93
N GLU A 138 17.27 -5.31 -5.67
CA GLU A 138 18.26 -4.25 -5.81
C GLU A 138 18.22 -3.80 -7.27
N ARG A 139 17.52 -2.69 -7.54
CA ARG A 139 17.37 -2.15 -8.90
C ARG A 139 18.38 -1.03 -9.06
N VAL A 140 19.35 -1.28 -9.93
CA VAL A 140 20.28 -0.27 -10.44
C VAL A 140 19.45 0.90 -11.01
N PRO A 141 19.79 2.17 -10.73
CA PRO A 141 19.16 3.31 -11.37
C PRO A 141 19.24 3.16 -12.90
N ILE A 142 18.10 3.22 -13.57
CA ILE A 142 18.05 3.22 -15.04
C ILE A 142 18.47 4.62 -15.50
N GLU A 143 19.74 4.79 -15.87
CA GLU A 143 20.22 5.99 -16.56
C GLU A 143 20.10 5.79 -18.08
N GLY A 144 19.27 6.60 -18.73
CA GLY A 144 19.05 6.56 -20.19
C GLY A 144 17.70 7.19 -20.59
N PRO A 145 17.39 7.30 -21.90
CA PRO A 145 16.11 7.85 -22.39
C PRO A 145 14.88 6.96 -22.09
N ALA A 146 15.09 5.83 -21.41
CA ALA A 146 14.07 4.86 -21.07
C ALA A 146 13.25 5.32 -19.87
N ASP A 147 11.92 5.18 -19.96
CA ASP A 147 11.01 5.87 -19.03
C ASP A 147 10.17 4.94 -18.16
N VAL A 148 10.11 3.62 -18.39
CA VAL A 148 9.34 2.74 -17.50
C VAL A 148 10.09 2.50 -16.18
N ARG A 149 9.65 3.19 -15.12
CA ARG A 149 10.15 3.11 -13.74
C ARG A 149 9.08 3.62 -12.78
N ASP A 150 9.37 3.58 -11.49
CA ASP A 150 8.44 4.06 -10.46
C ASP A 150 7.96 5.49 -10.75
N ASP A 151 6.72 5.78 -10.31
CA ASP A 151 6.03 7.06 -10.47
C ASP A 151 5.67 7.41 -11.92
N ARG A 152 5.66 6.41 -12.81
CA ARG A 152 5.29 6.57 -14.21
C ARG A 152 3.96 5.93 -14.50
N VAL A 153 3.14 6.65 -15.26
CA VAL A 153 1.95 6.07 -15.88
C VAL A 153 2.39 5.42 -17.18
N VAL A 154 2.17 4.11 -17.28
CA VAL A 154 2.54 3.31 -18.43
C VAL A 154 1.28 2.89 -19.15
N THR A 155 1.28 3.08 -20.47
CA THR A 155 0.19 2.69 -21.36
C THR A 155 0.65 1.49 -22.21
N LEU A 156 -0.09 0.39 -22.17
CA LEU A 156 0.27 -0.89 -22.79
C LEU A 156 -0.80 -1.34 -23.78
N ASP A 157 -0.36 -1.89 -24.90
CA ASP A 157 -1.13 -2.92 -25.59
C ASP A 157 -0.59 -4.30 -25.24
N TYR A 158 -1.48 -5.29 -25.13
CA TYR A 158 -1.09 -6.65 -24.80
C TYR A 158 -1.95 -7.70 -25.49
N VAL A 159 -1.34 -8.86 -25.69
CA VAL A 159 -1.98 -10.13 -26.05
C VAL A 159 -1.55 -11.16 -25.02
N LEU A 160 -2.52 -11.77 -24.37
CA LEU A 160 -2.33 -12.85 -23.41
C LEU A 160 -2.65 -14.19 -24.09
N ARG A 161 -1.73 -15.15 -24.00
CA ARG A 161 -1.88 -16.49 -24.58
C ARG A 161 -1.67 -17.57 -23.54
N ASP A 162 -2.29 -18.72 -23.80
CA ASP A 162 -1.91 -19.97 -23.14
C ASP A 162 -0.64 -20.52 -23.85
N PRO A 163 0.50 -20.64 -23.16
CA PRO A 163 1.74 -21.11 -23.77
C PRO A 163 1.68 -22.59 -24.19
N ALA A 164 0.81 -23.41 -23.58
CA ALA A 164 0.68 -24.83 -23.89
C ALA A 164 -0.13 -25.07 -25.18
N THR A 165 -1.16 -24.26 -25.42
CA THR A 165 -2.04 -24.43 -26.60
C THR A 165 -1.79 -23.40 -27.70
N GLY A 166 -1.17 -22.26 -27.37
CA GLY A 166 -1.03 -21.09 -28.25
C GLY A 166 -2.30 -20.25 -28.40
N GLU A 167 -3.38 -20.64 -27.71
CA GLU A 167 -4.67 -19.96 -27.76
C GLU A 167 -4.58 -18.54 -27.19
N THR A 168 -5.20 -17.57 -27.87
CA THR A 168 -5.35 -16.21 -27.36
C THR A 168 -6.42 -16.20 -26.27
N LEU A 169 -6.03 -15.88 -25.05
CA LEU A 169 -6.93 -15.78 -23.89
C LEU A 169 -7.54 -14.38 -23.78
N GLU A 170 -6.73 -13.33 -23.98
CA GLU A 170 -7.16 -11.94 -23.85
C GLU A 170 -6.33 -11.02 -24.76
N VAL A 171 -6.91 -9.89 -25.18
CA VAL A 171 -6.24 -8.83 -25.94
C VAL A 171 -6.70 -7.46 -25.44
N SER A 172 -5.81 -6.46 -25.45
CA SER A 172 -6.17 -5.05 -25.21
C SER A 172 -6.91 -4.41 -26.39
N GLU A 173 -6.65 -4.91 -27.60
CA GLU A 173 -7.23 -4.37 -28.83
C GLU A 173 -8.77 -4.34 -28.76
N GLY A 174 -9.37 -3.19 -29.12
CA GLY A 174 -10.81 -2.97 -29.05
C GLY A 174 -11.36 -2.58 -27.67
N ARG A 175 -10.59 -2.75 -26.59
CA ARG A 175 -10.90 -2.25 -25.23
C ARG A 175 -10.12 -1.00 -24.86
N GLY A 176 -9.08 -0.69 -25.64
CA GLY A 176 -8.16 0.41 -25.43
C GLY A 176 -6.91 -0.07 -24.67
N PRO A 177 -5.80 0.67 -24.80
CA PRO A 177 -4.57 0.28 -24.14
C PRO A 177 -4.73 0.38 -22.62
N MET A 178 -4.16 -0.57 -21.89
CA MET A 178 -4.18 -0.61 -20.44
C MET A 178 -3.27 0.51 -19.90
N ARG A 179 -3.79 1.35 -19.01
CA ARG A 179 -3.02 2.38 -18.29
C ARG A 179 -2.91 2.00 -16.82
N PHE A 180 -1.71 2.06 -16.28
CA PHE A 180 -1.46 1.75 -14.87
C PHE A 180 -0.27 2.55 -14.34
N LEU A 181 -0.20 2.67 -13.01
CA LEU A 181 0.93 3.31 -12.31
C LEU A 181 1.98 2.24 -12.03
N TYR A 182 3.17 2.40 -12.59
CA TYR A 182 4.26 1.46 -12.45
C TYR A 182 4.81 1.43 -11.01
N GLY A 183 5.16 0.24 -10.52
CA GLY A 183 5.73 0.06 -9.19
C GLY A 183 4.67 0.08 -8.08
N ARG A 184 3.44 -0.29 -8.43
CA ARG A 184 2.29 -0.32 -7.51
C ARG A 184 1.59 -1.68 -7.45
N GLY A 185 2.14 -2.70 -8.12
CA GLY A 185 1.58 -4.06 -8.10
C GLY A 185 0.18 -4.14 -8.72
N GLN A 186 -0.13 -3.25 -9.67
CA GLN A 186 -1.42 -3.20 -10.36
C GLN A 186 -1.55 -4.25 -11.46
N ILE A 187 -0.41 -4.80 -11.89
CA ILE A 187 -0.30 -5.90 -12.82
C ILE A 187 0.50 -7.03 -12.17
N VAL A 188 0.48 -8.21 -12.77
CA VAL A 188 1.22 -9.37 -12.26
C VAL A 188 2.72 -9.11 -12.20
N ALA A 189 3.37 -9.57 -11.12
CA ALA A 189 4.75 -9.23 -10.79
C ALA A 189 5.73 -9.59 -11.91
N GLY A 190 5.53 -10.73 -12.58
CA GLY A 190 6.37 -11.15 -13.70
C GLY A 190 6.35 -10.15 -14.86
N LEU A 191 5.18 -9.62 -15.18
CA LEU A 191 5.02 -8.62 -16.24
C LEU A 191 5.61 -7.26 -15.82
N GLU A 192 5.34 -6.79 -14.59
CA GLU A 192 5.86 -5.52 -14.10
C GLU A 192 7.39 -5.47 -14.13
N ARG A 193 8.06 -6.56 -13.74
CA ARG A 193 9.53 -6.66 -13.83
C ARG A 193 10.03 -6.65 -15.26
N ALA A 194 9.35 -7.35 -16.17
CA ALA A 194 9.76 -7.42 -17.57
C ALA A 194 9.64 -6.06 -18.30
N LEU A 195 8.75 -5.19 -17.82
CA LEU A 195 8.57 -3.84 -18.35
C LEU A 195 9.62 -2.82 -17.85
N ALA A 196 10.37 -3.15 -16.80
CA ALA A 196 11.32 -2.22 -16.20
C ALA A 196 12.36 -1.72 -17.21
N GLY A 197 12.49 -0.40 -17.34
CA GLY A 197 13.47 0.22 -18.25
C GLY A 197 13.15 0.11 -19.72
N LEU A 198 11.94 -0.28 -20.10
CA LEU A 198 11.48 -0.15 -21.47
C LEU A 198 11.12 1.30 -21.81
N SER A 199 11.12 1.59 -23.11
CA SER A 199 10.76 2.86 -23.72
C SER A 199 9.46 2.74 -24.51
N THR A 200 8.81 3.86 -24.77
CA THR A 200 7.69 3.92 -25.72
C THR A 200 8.10 3.33 -27.08
N GLY A 201 7.28 2.43 -27.60
CA GLY A 201 7.50 1.68 -28.83
C GLY A 201 8.15 0.31 -28.63
N ASP A 202 8.71 0.02 -27.46
CA ASP A 202 9.29 -1.29 -27.19
C ASP A 202 8.22 -2.38 -27.15
N ARG A 203 8.58 -3.53 -27.72
CA ARG A 203 7.74 -4.73 -27.72
C ARG A 203 8.51 -5.90 -27.16
N ILE A 204 7.92 -6.57 -26.19
CA ILE A 204 8.49 -7.75 -25.55
C ILE A 204 7.47 -8.88 -25.52
N ARG A 205 7.98 -10.10 -25.35
CA ARG A 205 7.18 -11.28 -25.04
C ARG A 205 7.75 -11.93 -23.79
N VAL A 206 6.90 -12.20 -22.80
CA VAL A 206 7.29 -12.71 -21.50
C VAL A 206 6.36 -13.85 -21.06
N ALA A 207 6.95 -14.99 -20.74
CA ALA A 207 6.27 -16.07 -20.04
C ALA A 207 6.27 -15.76 -18.53
N VAL A 208 5.08 -15.78 -17.93
CA VAL A 208 4.84 -15.48 -16.53
C VAL A 208 4.30 -16.76 -15.86
N PRO A 209 5.10 -17.41 -15.00
CA PRO A 209 4.64 -18.60 -14.28
C PRO A 209 3.58 -18.21 -13.22
N PRO A 210 2.79 -19.17 -12.71
CA PRO A 210 1.70 -18.90 -11.76
C PRO A 210 2.15 -18.07 -10.55
N GLU A 211 3.31 -18.37 -9.97
CA GLU A 211 3.88 -17.69 -8.81
C GLU A 211 4.16 -16.20 -9.02
N ASP A 212 4.45 -15.79 -10.26
CA ASP A 212 4.66 -14.40 -10.66
C ASP A 212 3.43 -13.78 -11.34
N GLY A 213 2.40 -14.61 -11.55
CA GLY A 213 1.15 -14.32 -12.23
C GLY A 213 0.00 -14.15 -11.23
N PHE A 214 -0.98 -15.05 -11.34
CA PHE A 214 -2.21 -15.03 -10.52
C PHE A 214 -2.17 -16.01 -9.34
N GLY A 215 -0.98 -16.49 -8.99
CA GLY A 215 -0.73 -17.43 -7.91
C GLY A 215 -1.10 -18.87 -8.26
N PRO A 216 -0.78 -19.83 -7.36
CA PRO A 216 -1.23 -21.20 -7.49
C PRO A 216 -2.75 -21.28 -7.30
N ARG A 217 -3.36 -22.26 -7.96
CA ARG A 217 -4.77 -22.60 -7.74
C ARG A 217 -4.94 -23.19 -6.34
N ASP A 218 -5.85 -22.64 -5.54
CA ASP A 218 -6.16 -23.12 -4.20
C ASP A 218 -7.38 -24.05 -4.23
N PRO A 219 -7.22 -25.36 -3.93
CA PRO A 219 -8.34 -26.30 -3.85
C PRO A 219 -9.39 -25.90 -2.79
N LYS A 220 -9.01 -25.16 -1.75
CA LYS A 220 -9.93 -24.71 -0.69
C LYS A 220 -10.85 -23.59 -1.14
N ARG A 221 -10.53 -22.92 -2.25
CA ARG A 221 -11.38 -21.92 -2.90
C ARG A 221 -12.40 -22.56 -3.85
N VAL A 222 -12.37 -23.88 -4.00
CA VAL A 222 -13.48 -24.62 -4.60
C VAL A 222 -14.46 -24.96 -3.49
N ILE A 223 -15.67 -24.41 -3.60
CA ILE A 223 -16.73 -24.57 -2.61
C ILE A 223 -17.86 -25.41 -3.19
N GLU A 224 -18.54 -26.14 -2.32
CA GLU A 224 -19.75 -26.86 -2.66
C GLU A 224 -20.94 -26.11 -2.08
N VAL A 225 -21.96 -25.88 -2.91
CA VAL A 225 -23.19 -25.21 -2.50
C VAL A 225 -24.41 -26.05 -2.91
N PRO A 226 -25.52 -25.98 -2.16
CA PRO A 226 -26.77 -26.63 -2.57
C PRO A 226 -27.25 -26.09 -3.93
N ARG A 227 -27.66 -26.98 -4.85
CA ARG A 227 -28.12 -26.63 -6.21
C ARG A 227 -29.30 -25.65 -6.20
N GLN A 228 -30.17 -25.76 -5.19
CA GLN A 228 -31.31 -24.87 -4.95
C GLN A 228 -30.94 -23.41 -4.66
N ASN A 229 -29.68 -23.14 -4.29
CA ASN A 229 -29.20 -21.77 -4.04
C ASN A 229 -28.72 -21.08 -5.32
N LEU A 230 -28.69 -21.80 -6.45
CA LEU A 230 -28.30 -21.27 -7.74
C LEU A 230 -29.52 -21.09 -8.65
N PRO A 231 -29.47 -20.15 -9.61
CA PRO A 231 -30.48 -20.02 -10.66
C PRO A 231 -30.69 -21.34 -11.43
N ASP A 232 -31.86 -21.51 -12.03
CA ASP A 232 -32.19 -22.73 -12.77
C ASP A 232 -31.38 -22.85 -14.08
N ASP A 233 -31.02 -21.72 -14.69
CA ASP A 233 -30.33 -21.59 -15.98
C ASP A 233 -28.79 -21.67 -15.87
N VAL A 234 -28.27 -22.03 -14.69
CA VAL A 234 -26.81 -22.15 -14.48
C VAL A 234 -26.24 -23.39 -15.18
N GLU A 235 -25.09 -23.21 -15.83
CA GLU A 235 -24.35 -24.27 -16.54
C GLU A 235 -22.86 -24.31 -16.10
N PRO A 236 -22.20 -25.47 -16.16
CA PRO A 236 -20.75 -25.54 -15.94
C PRO A 236 -20.00 -24.61 -16.91
N GLY A 237 -18.98 -23.91 -16.41
CA GLY A 237 -18.21 -22.90 -17.12
C GLY A 237 -18.77 -21.48 -16.97
N MET A 238 -20.02 -21.30 -16.53
CA MET A 238 -20.56 -19.96 -16.30
C MET A 238 -19.85 -19.23 -15.16
N VAL A 239 -19.65 -17.92 -15.34
CA VAL A 239 -19.17 -17.02 -14.29
C VAL A 239 -20.35 -16.41 -13.57
N MET A 240 -20.37 -16.50 -12.24
CA MET A 240 -21.40 -15.95 -11.38
C MET A 240 -20.82 -15.01 -10.33
N ALA A 241 -21.63 -14.09 -9.83
CA ALA A 241 -21.26 -13.25 -8.69
C ALA A 241 -21.82 -13.83 -7.39
N MET A 242 -20.95 -14.40 -6.55
CA MET A 242 -21.31 -14.87 -5.22
C MET A 242 -21.27 -13.69 -4.23
N ARG A 243 -22.30 -13.57 -3.37
CA ARG A 243 -22.28 -12.59 -2.29
C ARG A 243 -21.33 -13.05 -1.19
N SER A 244 -20.32 -12.25 -0.88
CA SER A 244 -19.42 -12.45 0.26
C SER A 244 -19.48 -11.25 1.22
N PRO A 245 -19.00 -11.38 2.46
CA PRO A 245 -18.86 -10.24 3.38
C PRO A 245 -18.00 -9.09 2.83
N LYS A 246 -17.09 -9.38 1.90
CA LYS A 246 -16.22 -8.40 1.23
C LYS A 246 -16.84 -7.82 -0.05
N GLY A 247 -18.09 -8.15 -0.36
CA GLY A 247 -18.80 -7.77 -1.58
C GLY A 247 -18.96 -8.92 -2.58
N PRO A 248 -19.52 -8.65 -3.77
CA PRO A 248 -19.66 -9.64 -4.83
C PRO A 248 -18.30 -10.20 -5.25
N THR A 249 -18.15 -11.52 -5.25
CA THR A 249 -16.94 -12.22 -5.68
C THR A 249 -17.26 -13.08 -6.90
N PRO A 250 -16.54 -12.94 -8.02
CA PRO A 250 -16.75 -13.80 -9.18
C PRO A 250 -16.35 -15.24 -8.85
N VAL A 251 -17.17 -16.19 -9.27
CA VAL A 251 -16.92 -17.63 -9.14
C VAL A 251 -17.28 -18.34 -10.46
N VAL A 252 -16.58 -19.42 -10.79
CA VAL A 252 -16.87 -20.24 -11.99
C VAL A 252 -17.57 -21.52 -11.56
N VAL A 253 -18.64 -21.89 -12.24
CA VAL A 253 -19.31 -23.18 -12.00
C VAL A 253 -18.47 -24.31 -12.58
N LEU A 254 -17.98 -25.22 -11.75
CA LEU A 254 -17.19 -26.37 -12.21
C LEU A 254 -18.08 -27.55 -12.59
N SER A 255 -19.09 -27.84 -11.77
CA SER A 255 -20.01 -28.97 -11.99
C SER A 255 -21.33 -28.72 -11.27
N LEU A 256 -22.38 -29.37 -11.77
CA LEU A 256 -23.72 -29.35 -11.24
C LEU A 256 -24.21 -30.80 -11.17
N ASP A 257 -24.69 -31.20 -10.00
CA ASP A 257 -25.41 -32.44 -9.76
C ASP A 257 -26.85 -32.10 -9.30
N ASP A 258 -27.68 -33.12 -9.05
CA ASP A 258 -29.09 -32.93 -8.65
C ASP A 258 -29.22 -32.14 -7.34
N ASP A 259 -28.32 -32.38 -6.39
CA ASP A 259 -28.38 -31.81 -5.04
C ASP A 259 -27.37 -30.66 -4.81
N THR A 260 -26.22 -30.70 -5.48
CA THR A 260 -25.08 -29.84 -5.19
C THR A 260 -24.43 -29.26 -6.45
N ALA A 261 -23.70 -28.17 -6.25
CA ALA A 261 -22.92 -27.50 -7.28
C ALA A 261 -21.54 -27.17 -6.74
N ARG A 262 -20.52 -27.35 -7.57
CA ARG A 262 -19.13 -26.98 -7.25
C ARG A 262 -18.79 -25.66 -7.91
N LEU A 263 -18.39 -24.68 -7.11
CA LEU A 263 -18.03 -23.34 -7.57
C LEU A 263 -16.56 -23.08 -7.27
N ASP A 264 -15.84 -22.47 -8.20
CA ASP A 264 -14.46 -22.11 -8.08
C ASP A 264 -14.31 -20.60 -7.88
N ALA A 265 -13.84 -20.20 -6.69
CA ALA A 265 -13.57 -18.81 -6.36
C ALA A 265 -12.11 -18.40 -6.63
N ASN A 266 -11.29 -19.23 -7.27
CA ASN A 266 -9.94 -18.84 -7.71
C ASN A 266 -10.00 -17.79 -8.84
N HIS A 267 -8.90 -17.08 -9.05
CA HIS A 267 -8.75 -16.28 -10.26
C HIS A 267 -8.83 -17.19 -11.51
N PRO A 268 -9.46 -16.77 -12.63
CA PRO A 268 -9.61 -17.60 -13.83
C PRO A 268 -8.30 -18.19 -14.39
N TYR A 269 -7.18 -17.49 -14.15
CA TYR A 269 -5.85 -17.89 -14.58
C TYR A 269 -4.95 -18.42 -13.45
N ALA A 270 -5.49 -18.65 -12.23
CA ALA A 270 -4.71 -19.20 -11.14
C ALA A 270 -4.19 -20.60 -11.49
N GLY A 271 -2.91 -20.85 -11.20
CA GLY A 271 -2.21 -22.09 -11.51
C GLY A 271 -1.80 -22.27 -12.98
N LYS A 272 -2.03 -21.26 -13.84
CA LYS A 272 -1.61 -21.29 -15.25
C LYS A 272 -0.36 -20.45 -15.46
N GLU A 273 0.57 -20.97 -16.24
CA GLU A 273 1.60 -20.14 -16.89
C GLU A 273 0.95 -19.36 -18.02
N LEU A 274 1.38 -18.11 -18.21
CA LEU A 274 0.78 -17.18 -19.15
C LEU A 274 1.84 -16.55 -20.03
N ASP A 275 1.58 -16.45 -21.32
CA ASP A 275 2.47 -15.79 -22.27
C ASP A 275 1.92 -14.42 -22.66
N PHE A 276 2.60 -13.37 -22.22
CA PHE A 276 2.25 -11.99 -22.51
C PHE A 276 3.11 -11.47 -23.65
N GLU A 277 2.47 -11.00 -24.71
CA GLU A 277 3.11 -10.19 -25.73
C GLU A 277 2.63 -8.75 -25.54
N VAL A 278 3.54 -7.83 -25.21
CA VAL A 278 3.19 -6.45 -24.84
C VAL A 278 3.94 -5.44 -25.68
N THR A 279 3.29 -4.31 -25.94
CA THR A 279 3.87 -3.14 -26.59
C THR A 279 3.66 -1.92 -25.68
N VAL A 280 4.74 -1.22 -25.35
CA VAL A 280 4.67 0.03 -24.58
C VAL A 280 4.20 1.13 -25.52
N VAL A 281 2.98 1.61 -25.32
CA VAL A 281 2.34 2.61 -26.18
C VAL A 281 2.73 4.03 -25.76
N ASP A 282 2.85 4.28 -24.47
CA ASP A 282 3.22 5.60 -23.93
C ASP A 282 3.72 5.48 -22.50
N VAL A 283 4.56 6.44 -22.08
CA VAL A 283 5.07 6.56 -20.72
C VAL A 283 5.08 8.04 -20.32
N GLN A 284 4.46 8.35 -19.18
CA GLN A 284 4.31 9.70 -18.67
C GLN A 284 4.66 9.77 -17.19
N ALA A 285 5.04 10.97 -16.72
CA ALA A 285 5.03 11.24 -15.27
C ALA A 285 3.59 11.11 -14.73
N ALA A 286 3.43 10.39 -13.63
CA ALA A 286 2.18 10.45 -12.89
C ALA A 286 1.98 11.84 -12.30
N VAL A 287 0.73 12.31 -12.28
CA VAL A 287 0.39 13.53 -11.54
C VAL A 287 0.32 13.25 -10.04
N VAL A 288 0.39 14.29 -9.22
CA VAL A 288 0.41 14.18 -7.75
C VAL A 288 -0.80 13.37 -7.26
N GLU A 289 -1.97 13.62 -7.82
CA GLU A 289 -3.22 12.96 -7.46
C GLU A 289 -3.18 11.44 -7.76
N GLU A 290 -2.51 11.02 -8.83
CA GLU A 290 -2.35 9.61 -9.19
C GLU A 290 -1.36 8.90 -8.26
N LEU A 291 -0.28 9.59 -7.89
CA LEU A 291 0.70 9.11 -6.92
C LEU A 291 0.08 8.92 -5.54
N GLU A 292 -0.72 9.90 -5.09
CA GLU A 292 -1.43 9.85 -3.81
C GLU A 292 -2.49 8.75 -3.78
N ALA A 293 -3.22 8.57 -4.88
CA ALA A 293 -4.20 7.51 -5.04
C ALA A 293 -3.57 6.12 -5.25
N GLY A 294 -2.27 6.06 -5.58
CA GLY A 294 -1.57 4.83 -5.94
C GLY A 294 -2.09 4.19 -7.23
N ARG A 295 -2.76 4.96 -8.09
CA ARG A 295 -3.37 4.51 -9.35
C ARG A 295 -3.62 5.67 -10.31
N VAL A 296 -3.73 5.33 -11.60
CA VAL A 296 -4.17 6.27 -12.65
C VAL A 296 -5.58 6.76 -12.35
N LEU A 297 -5.79 8.06 -12.49
CA LEU A 297 -7.10 8.70 -12.41
C LEU A 297 -7.51 9.00 -13.86
N GLY A 298 -8.72 8.54 -14.23
CA GLY A 298 -9.18 8.43 -15.62
C GLY A 298 -9.05 9.70 -16.44
#